data_AF-A0A661M1U9-F1
#
_entry.id   AF-A0A661M1U9-F1
#
_cell.length_a   1.000
_cell.length_b   1.000
_cell.length_c   1.000
_cell.angle_alpha   90.00
_cell.angle_beta   90.00
_cell.angle_gamma   90.00
#
_symmetry.space_group_name_H-M   'P 1'
#
loop_
_entity.id
_entity.type
_entity.pdbx_description
1 polymer ?
#
loop_
_entity_poly.entity_id
_entity_poly.type
_entity_poly.pdbx_seq_one_letter_code
_entity_poly.pdbx_strand_id
1 'polypeptide(L)'
;PTVPPEDRLTLGFFKRLFTPDEEEASVDGMRELALGDEDKAFEHLRRAVHLANGAYLAGFLAFKTGMLKAAEQYLVAAYKNHRRLGAYFSKYGISATMSLPITNEVSAHVGPDVRGILLALLEIYQRQEKWKGALDCLNNLRRLEPNDVMIKLSLVDLFMEVRPNDPSLFRRVVYMTEGIGNQSEIHAALLLYKAKALRKLHLNEAARDVLTRALRRKKDRSDDLLHALRYERALAYEDLGQHKRARSELEKPCPRQAGLGRSP
;
A
#
# COMPACT_ATOMS: atom_id res chain seq x y z
N PRO A 1 14.16 33.91 0.11
CA PRO A 1 13.56 33.46 1.39
C PRO A 1 12.59 32.28 1.16
N THR A 2 12.95 31.09 1.63
CA THR A 2 12.10 29.90 1.61
C THR A 2 11.05 29.99 2.72
N VAL A 3 9.82 30.29 2.31
CA VAL A 3 8.65 30.34 3.21
C VAL A 3 8.40 28.93 3.79
N PRO A 4 8.20 28.80 5.12
CA PRO A 4 7.82 27.54 5.77
C PRO A 4 6.57 26.93 5.10
N PRO A 5 6.45 25.59 4.98
CA PRO A 5 5.29 24.94 4.35
C PRO A 5 3.95 25.39 4.94
N GLU A 6 3.92 25.65 6.24
CA GLU A 6 2.77 26.13 7.02
C GLU A 6 2.29 27.52 6.55
N ASP A 7 3.23 28.39 6.20
CA ASP A 7 2.97 29.75 5.69
C ASP A 7 2.64 29.78 4.19
N ARG A 8 2.77 28.66 3.46
CA ARG A 8 2.36 28.55 2.05
C ARG A 8 0.85 28.32 1.89
N LEU A 9 0.18 27.87 2.95
CA LEU A 9 -1.23 27.44 2.95
C LEU A 9 -2.18 28.46 3.58
N THR A 10 -1.69 29.65 3.92
CA THR A 10 -2.53 30.77 4.36
C THR A 10 -3.00 31.56 3.13
N LEU A 11 -4.28 31.41 2.79
CA LEU A 11 -4.92 32.33 1.84
C LEU A 11 -5.01 33.69 2.52
N GLY A 12 -4.26 34.68 2.02
CA GLY A 12 -4.41 36.06 2.46
C GLY A 12 -5.86 36.55 2.29
N PHE A 13 -6.29 37.45 3.17
CA PHE A 13 -7.66 37.99 3.26
C PHE A 13 -8.28 38.42 1.91
N PHE A 14 -7.48 38.97 0.98
CA PHE A 14 -7.94 39.39 -0.35
C PHE A 14 -8.06 38.25 -1.38
N LYS A 15 -7.37 37.12 -1.21
CA LYS A 15 -7.54 35.93 -2.06
C LYS A 15 -8.84 35.18 -1.71
N ARG A 16 -9.25 35.20 -0.44
CA ARG A 16 -10.51 34.59 0.02
C ARG A 16 -11.74 35.25 -0.60
N LEU A 17 -11.71 36.56 -0.83
CA LEU A 17 -12.85 37.32 -1.38
C LEU A 17 -13.32 36.88 -2.79
N PHE A 18 -12.47 36.16 -3.55
CA PHE A 18 -12.78 35.68 -4.91
C PHE A 18 -12.58 34.16 -5.08
N THR A 19 -12.30 33.44 -4.00
CA THR A 19 -12.13 31.99 -4.03
C THR A 19 -13.48 31.32 -3.75
N PRO A 20 -13.98 30.41 -4.61
CA PRO A 20 -15.23 29.69 -4.32
C PRO A 20 -15.15 28.97 -2.96
N ASP A 21 -16.27 28.94 -2.22
CA ASP A 21 -16.35 28.32 -0.87
C ASP A 21 -15.79 26.89 -0.82
N GLU A 22 -15.98 26.12 -1.90
CA GLU A 22 -15.46 24.76 -2.02
C GLU A 22 -13.92 24.71 -2.15
N GLU A 23 -13.32 25.67 -2.85
CA GLU A 23 -11.86 25.79 -2.95
C GLU A 23 -11.27 26.25 -1.61
N GLU A 24 -11.96 27.16 -0.89
CA GLU A 24 -11.56 27.55 0.46
C GLU A 24 -11.59 26.36 1.42
N ALA A 25 -12.68 25.59 1.42
CA ALA A 25 -12.78 24.37 2.22
C ALA A 25 -11.67 23.35 1.88
N SER A 26 -11.31 23.21 0.60
CA SER A 26 -10.20 22.35 0.19
C SER A 26 -8.85 22.84 0.72
N VAL A 27 -8.60 24.15 0.70
CA VAL A 27 -7.32 24.73 1.16
C VAL A 27 -7.21 24.68 2.68
N ASP A 28 -8.28 25.00 3.40
CA ASP A 28 -8.31 24.88 4.86
C ASP A 28 -8.10 23.43 5.30
N GLY A 29 -8.75 22.47 4.62
CA GLY A 29 -8.51 21.05 4.88
C GLY A 29 -7.06 20.60 4.65
N MET A 30 -6.41 21.12 3.60
CA MET A 30 -4.98 20.86 3.37
C MET A 30 -4.07 21.50 4.43
N ARG A 31 -4.46 22.67 4.96
CA ARG A 31 -3.74 23.34 6.05
C ARG A 31 -3.79 22.51 7.32
N GLU A 32 -4.98 22.06 7.73
CA GLU A 32 -5.14 21.24 8.93
C GLU A 32 -4.36 19.91 8.81
N LEU A 33 -4.31 19.31 7.61
CA LEU A 33 -3.42 18.16 7.36
C LEU A 33 -1.94 18.48 7.59
N ALA A 34 -1.47 19.64 7.13
CA ALA A 34 -0.10 20.06 7.33
C ALA A 34 0.23 20.32 8.81
N LEU A 35 -0.78 20.74 9.60
CA LEU A 35 -0.69 20.91 11.05
C LEU A 35 -0.86 19.59 11.83
N GLY A 36 -1.16 18.49 11.14
CA GLY A 36 -1.38 17.17 11.75
C GLY A 36 -2.77 16.96 12.36
N ASP A 37 -3.70 17.89 12.17
CA ASP A 37 -5.09 17.77 12.64
C ASP A 37 -5.95 17.09 11.56
N GLU A 38 -5.87 15.75 11.52
CA GLU A 38 -6.58 14.94 10.52
C GLU A 38 -8.10 15.00 10.66
N ASP A 39 -8.62 15.19 11.87
CA ASP A 39 -10.06 15.26 12.13
C ASP A 39 -10.66 16.55 11.56
N LYS A 40 -10.06 17.71 11.90
CA LYS A 40 -10.49 18.99 11.30
C LYS A 40 -10.26 19.02 9.80
N ALA A 41 -9.14 18.48 9.34
CA ALA A 41 -8.89 18.33 7.91
C ALA A 41 -10.03 17.59 7.23
N PHE A 42 -10.45 16.45 7.79
CA PHE A 42 -11.56 15.68 7.24
C PHE A 42 -12.88 16.47 7.23
N GLU A 43 -13.15 17.26 8.28
CA GLU A 43 -14.36 18.11 8.34
C GLU A 43 -14.43 19.18 7.25
N HIS A 44 -13.28 19.75 6.89
CA HIS A 44 -13.17 20.72 5.79
C HIS A 44 -13.23 20.01 4.43
N LEU A 45 -12.47 18.92 4.26
CA LEU A 45 -12.36 18.21 2.98
C LEU A 45 -13.66 17.55 2.54
N ARG A 46 -14.49 17.04 3.47
CA ARG A 46 -15.81 16.49 3.14
C ARG A 46 -16.74 17.51 2.47
N ARG A 47 -16.54 18.81 2.70
CA ARG A 47 -17.30 19.90 2.03
C ARG A 47 -16.80 20.19 0.63
N ALA A 48 -15.60 19.73 0.29
CA ALA A 48 -14.93 19.95 -0.99
C ALA A 48 -14.89 18.68 -1.88
N VAL A 49 -15.74 17.67 -1.61
CA VAL A 49 -15.73 16.37 -2.33
C VAL A 49 -16.18 16.47 -3.79
N HIS A 50 -16.74 17.60 -4.21
CA HIS A 50 -17.01 17.89 -5.61
C HIS A 50 -15.72 18.22 -6.39
N LEU A 51 -14.69 18.68 -5.69
CA LEU A 51 -13.36 18.90 -6.24
C LEU A 51 -12.55 17.59 -6.20
N ALA A 52 -11.83 17.27 -7.28
CA ALA A 52 -11.05 16.04 -7.36
C ALA A 52 -10.04 15.88 -6.20
N ASN A 53 -9.38 16.98 -5.82
CA ASN A 53 -8.39 16.99 -4.74
C ASN A 53 -9.03 16.84 -3.35
N GLY A 54 -10.18 17.48 -3.12
CA GLY A 54 -10.94 17.35 -1.88
C GLY A 54 -11.47 15.93 -1.70
N ALA A 55 -12.06 15.36 -2.76
CA ALA A 55 -12.51 13.97 -2.80
C ALA A 55 -11.37 12.97 -2.55
N TYR A 56 -10.20 13.20 -3.15
CA TYR A 56 -9.02 12.36 -2.95
C TYR A 56 -8.59 12.32 -1.48
N LEU A 57 -8.36 13.48 -0.86
CA LEU A 57 -7.89 13.54 0.52
C LEU A 57 -8.96 13.04 1.51
N ALA A 58 -10.22 13.43 1.33
CA ALA A 58 -11.33 12.93 2.14
C ALA A 58 -11.44 11.39 2.05
N GLY A 59 -11.22 10.84 0.86
CA GLY A 59 -11.21 9.40 0.62
C GLY A 59 -10.13 8.67 1.41
N PHE A 60 -8.89 9.16 1.40
CA PHE A 60 -7.78 8.55 2.15
C PHE A 60 -7.94 8.70 3.66
N LEU A 61 -8.43 9.86 4.15
CA LEU A 61 -8.71 10.05 5.57
C LEU A 61 -9.83 9.14 6.06
N ALA A 62 -10.93 9.03 5.30
CA ALA A 62 -12.00 8.09 5.58
C ALA A 62 -11.51 6.63 5.56
N PHE A 63 -10.57 6.30 4.65
CA PHE A 63 -9.99 4.96 4.60
C PHE A 63 -9.15 4.65 5.84
N LYS A 64 -8.32 5.62 6.28
CA LYS A 64 -7.48 5.50 7.48
C LYS A 64 -8.30 5.27 8.76
N THR A 65 -9.47 5.91 8.86
CA THR A 65 -10.39 5.76 10.01
C THR A 65 -11.35 4.57 9.88
N GLY A 66 -11.24 3.76 8.82
CA GLY A 66 -12.06 2.56 8.62
C GLY A 66 -13.46 2.83 8.08
N MET A 67 -13.77 4.06 7.65
CA MET A 67 -15.06 4.42 7.04
C MET A 67 -15.15 3.96 5.58
N LEU A 68 -15.08 2.64 5.35
CA LEU A 68 -14.88 2.03 4.03
C LEU A 68 -15.89 2.50 2.96
N LYS A 69 -17.18 2.62 3.32
CA LYS A 69 -18.23 3.08 2.40
C LYS A 69 -18.04 4.53 1.97
N ALA A 70 -17.68 5.42 2.90
CA ALA A 70 -17.43 6.82 2.60
C ALA A 70 -16.15 6.97 1.77
N ALA A 71 -15.09 6.23 2.14
CA ALA A 71 -13.83 6.20 1.41
C ALA A 71 -14.03 5.79 -0.06
N GLU A 72 -14.80 4.73 -0.31
CA GLU A 72 -15.18 4.30 -1.66
C GLU A 72 -15.89 5.42 -2.43
N GLN A 73 -16.91 6.05 -1.84
CA GLN A 73 -17.67 7.11 -2.49
C GLN A 73 -16.78 8.29 -2.90
N TYR A 74 -15.92 8.75 -1.99
CA TYR A 74 -15.04 9.88 -2.25
C TYR A 74 -13.95 9.54 -3.29
N LEU A 75 -13.33 8.37 -3.22
CA LEU A 75 -12.31 7.97 -4.19
C LEU A 75 -12.90 7.69 -5.58
N VAL A 76 -14.13 7.17 -5.67
CA VAL A 76 -14.85 7.06 -6.95
C VAL A 76 -15.15 8.45 -7.52
N ALA A 77 -15.51 9.43 -6.70
CA ALA A 77 -15.70 10.81 -7.14
C ALA A 77 -14.38 11.43 -7.64
N ALA A 78 -13.27 11.21 -6.91
CA ALA A 78 -11.94 11.61 -7.33
C ALA A 78 -11.55 10.96 -8.67
N TYR A 79 -11.82 9.66 -8.83
CA TYR A 79 -11.56 8.92 -10.07
C TYR A 79 -12.37 9.46 -11.26
N LYS A 80 -13.65 9.80 -11.07
CA LYS A 80 -14.47 10.39 -12.14
C LYS A 80 -13.91 11.74 -12.61
N ASN A 81 -13.33 12.51 -11.69
CA ASN A 81 -12.77 13.84 -11.95
C ASN A 81 -11.23 13.86 -12.05
N HIS A 82 -10.59 12.71 -12.27
CA HIS A 82 -9.12 12.54 -12.18
C HIS A 82 -8.31 13.50 -13.07
N ARG A 83 -8.87 13.99 -14.18
CA ARG A 83 -8.20 14.97 -15.06
C ARG A 83 -7.88 16.30 -14.36
N ARG A 84 -8.56 16.62 -13.27
CA ARG A 84 -8.34 17.82 -12.44
C ARG A 84 -7.58 17.52 -11.14
N LEU A 85 -7.24 16.25 -10.90
CA LEU A 85 -6.47 15.82 -9.75
C LEU A 85 -5.02 16.33 -9.87
N GLY A 86 -4.42 16.74 -8.77
CA GLY A 86 -3.07 17.33 -8.78
C GLY A 86 -3.03 18.83 -9.04
N ALA A 87 -4.09 19.43 -9.61
CA ALA A 87 -4.09 20.85 -9.99
C ALA A 87 -3.91 21.78 -8.78
N TYR A 88 -4.69 21.57 -7.70
CA TYR A 88 -4.56 22.39 -6.49
C TYR A 88 -3.28 22.06 -5.71
N PHE A 89 -2.86 20.80 -5.67
CA PHE A 89 -1.58 20.42 -5.05
C PHE A 89 -0.40 21.14 -5.71
N SER A 90 -0.39 21.19 -7.04
CA SER A 90 0.64 21.91 -7.80
C SER A 90 0.54 23.43 -7.60
N LYS A 91 -0.67 24.00 -7.66
CA LYS A 91 -0.93 25.44 -7.45
C LYS A 91 -0.40 25.93 -6.10
N TYR A 92 -0.53 25.13 -5.05
CA TYR A 92 -0.16 25.49 -3.68
C TYR A 92 1.17 24.87 -3.21
N GLY A 93 1.87 24.13 -4.08
CA GLY A 93 3.18 23.54 -3.76
C GLY A 93 3.12 22.44 -2.68
N ILE A 94 2.03 21.68 -2.64
CA ILE A 94 1.76 20.63 -1.66
C ILE A 94 2.10 19.26 -2.24
N SER A 95 2.85 18.45 -1.49
CA SER A 95 3.00 17.03 -1.80
C SER A 95 1.95 16.22 -1.04
N ALA A 96 0.96 15.69 -1.75
CA ALA A 96 -0.11 14.86 -1.18
C ALA A 96 0.18 13.36 -1.36
N THR A 97 1.29 12.90 -0.78
CA THR A 97 1.67 11.49 -0.82
C THR A 97 1.08 10.74 0.37
N MET A 98 0.35 9.66 0.12
CA MET A 98 -0.29 8.83 1.13
C MET A 98 0.45 7.49 1.26
N SER A 99 0.45 6.91 2.47
CA SER A 99 0.95 5.56 2.70
C SER A 99 -0.22 4.58 2.65
N LEU A 100 -0.13 3.55 1.81
CA LEU A 100 -1.17 2.55 1.62
C LEU A 100 -0.60 1.15 1.91
N PRO A 101 -1.15 0.38 2.85
CA PRO A 101 -0.77 -1.02 3.00
C PRO A 101 -1.24 -1.79 1.76
N ILE A 102 -0.31 -2.41 1.03
CA ILE A 102 -0.61 -3.22 -0.17
C ILE A 102 -0.67 -4.71 0.17
N THR A 103 0.19 -5.13 1.09
CA THR A 103 0.10 -6.43 1.76
C THR A 103 0.33 -6.22 3.24
N ASN A 104 0.23 -7.28 4.04
CA ASN A 104 0.57 -7.22 5.46
C ASN A 104 2.04 -6.82 5.72
N GLU A 105 2.92 -7.05 4.74
CA GLU A 105 4.37 -6.85 4.88
C GLU A 105 4.90 -5.61 4.15
N VAL A 106 4.13 -5.02 3.22
CA VAL A 106 4.59 -3.95 2.34
C VAL A 106 3.57 -2.82 2.23
N SER A 107 4.04 -1.59 2.42
CA SER A 107 3.29 -0.36 2.14
C SER A 107 3.81 0.36 0.91
N ALA A 108 2.92 0.98 0.16
CA ALA A 108 3.22 1.84 -0.97
C ALA A 108 3.01 3.31 -0.62
N HIS A 109 3.87 4.17 -1.14
CA HIS A 109 3.62 5.60 -1.16
C HIS A 109 2.93 5.97 -2.48
N VAL A 110 1.72 6.52 -2.39
CA VAL A 110 0.88 6.85 -3.54
C VAL A 110 0.61 8.34 -3.61
N GLY A 111 0.75 8.89 -4.81
CA GLY A 111 0.46 10.30 -5.09
C GLY A 111 -0.99 10.53 -5.49
N PRO A 112 -1.38 11.81 -5.66
CA PRO A 112 -2.70 12.21 -6.13
C PRO A 112 -2.80 12.00 -7.64
N ASP A 113 -2.81 10.74 -8.05
CA ASP A 113 -2.93 10.31 -9.44
C ASP A 113 -3.90 9.14 -9.57
N VAL A 114 -4.14 8.73 -10.82
CA VAL A 114 -5.03 7.61 -11.14
C VAL A 114 -4.53 6.30 -10.51
N ARG A 115 -3.22 6.08 -10.46
CA ARG A 115 -2.62 4.88 -9.86
C ARG A 115 -2.93 4.82 -8.37
N GLY A 116 -2.71 5.91 -7.64
CA GLY A 116 -2.97 6.01 -6.21
C GLY A 116 -4.44 5.80 -5.86
N ILE A 117 -5.36 6.36 -6.66
CA ILE A 117 -6.80 6.11 -6.48
C ILE A 117 -7.15 4.64 -6.71
N LEU A 118 -6.67 4.03 -7.79
CA LEU A 118 -6.99 2.64 -8.10
C LEU A 118 -6.42 1.66 -7.08
N LEU A 119 -5.22 1.92 -6.56
CA LEU A 119 -4.63 1.14 -5.47
C LEU A 119 -5.47 1.28 -4.19
N ALA A 120 -5.89 2.50 -3.82
CA ALA A 120 -6.73 2.67 -2.63
C ALA A 120 -8.12 2.02 -2.78
N LEU A 121 -8.75 2.13 -3.95
CA LEU A 121 -10.02 1.46 -4.24
C LEU A 121 -9.88 -0.07 -4.20
N LEU A 122 -8.77 -0.62 -4.69
CA LEU A 122 -8.47 -2.05 -4.57
C LEU A 122 -8.49 -2.51 -3.10
N GLU A 123 -7.74 -1.83 -2.23
CA GLU A 123 -7.68 -2.18 -0.80
C GLU A 123 -9.05 -2.03 -0.11
N ILE A 124 -9.79 -0.98 -0.45
CA ILE A 124 -11.15 -0.77 0.06
C ILE A 124 -12.07 -1.90 -0.39
N TYR A 125 -11.97 -2.33 -1.65
CA TYR A 125 -12.77 -3.43 -2.17
C TYR A 125 -12.40 -4.77 -1.56
N GLN A 126 -11.12 -5.05 -1.30
CA GLN A 126 -10.69 -6.24 -0.57
C GLN A 126 -11.28 -6.28 0.84
N ARG A 127 -11.17 -5.18 1.61
CA ARG A 127 -11.75 -5.09 2.97
C ARG A 127 -13.27 -5.19 3.02
N GLN A 128 -13.95 -4.88 1.91
CA GLN A 128 -15.40 -5.05 1.76
C GLN A 128 -15.79 -6.38 1.09
N GLU A 129 -14.83 -7.25 0.79
CA GLU A 129 -15.02 -8.52 0.06
C GLU A 129 -15.67 -8.33 -1.34
N LYS A 130 -15.51 -7.13 -1.93
CA LYS A 130 -16.01 -6.76 -3.25
C LYS A 130 -15.03 -7.20 -4.34
N TRP A 131 -14.82 -8.52 -4.48
CA TRP A 131 -13.78 -9.11 -5.33
C TRP A 131 -13.82 -8.67 -6.80
N LYS A 132 -15.01 -8.47 -7.36
CA LYS A 132 -15.16 -7.99 -8.74
C LYS A 132 -14.58 -6.58 -8.92
N GLY A 133 -14.89 -5.67 -7.99
CA GLY A 133 -14.37 -4.30 -8.02
C GLY A 133 -12.85 -4.26 -7.83
N ALA A 134 -12.32 -5.10 -6.93
CA ALA A 134 -10.89 -5.28 -6.74
C ALA A 134 -10.19 -5.72 -8.03
N LEU A 135 -10.74 -6.75 -8.71
CA LEU A 135 -10.19 -7.25 -9.97
C LEU A 135 -10.26 -6.22 -11.10
N ASP A 136 -11.34 -5.43 -11.17
CA ASP A 136 -11.48 -4.34 -12.14
C ASP A 136 -10.41 -3.26 -11.93
N CYS A 137 -10.11 -2.90 -10.67
CA CYS A 137 -9.03 -1.98 -10.34
C CYS A 137 -7.66 -2.51 -10.80
N LEU A 138 -7.35 -3.78 -10.51
CA LEU A 138 -6.10 -4.42 -10.93
C LEU A 138 -5.98 -4.53 -12.46
N ASN A 139 -7.06 -4.81 -13.17
CA ASN A 139 -7.06 -4.83 -14.63
C ASN A 139 -6.74 -3.44 -15.21
N ASN A 140 -7.29 -2.37 -14.62
CA ASN A 140 -6.97 -1.01 -15.02
C ASN A 140 -5.50 -0.65 -14.72
N LEU A 141 -5.02 -0.98 -13.52
CA LEU A 141 -3.61 -0.77 -13.13
C LEU A 141 -2.64 -1.49 -14.07
N ARG A 142 -2.94 -2.73 -14.45
CA ARG A 142 -2.13 -3.50 -15.41
C ARG A 142 -2.11 -2.92 -16.81
N ARG A 143 -3.17 -2.21 -17.24
CA ARG A 143 -3.18 -1.51 -18.53
C ARG A 143 -2.30 -0.26 -18.48
N LEU A 144 -2.30 0.45 -17.35
CA LEU A 144 -1.47 1.63 -17.14
C LEU A 144 0.00 1.24 -17.05
N GLU A 145 0.33 0.20 -16.26
CA GLU A 145 1.70 -0.17 -15.93
C GLU A 145 1.89 -1.70 -15.97
N PRO A 146 1.98 -2.31 -17.18
CA PRO A 146 1.97 -3.77 -17.35
C PRO A 146 3.11 -4.53 -16.66
N ASN A 147 4.26 -3.86 -16.49
CA ASN A 147 5.49 -4.46 -15.97
C ASN A 147 5.77 -4.11 -14.51
N ASP A 148 4.88 -3.36 -13.86
CA ASP A 148 5.10 -2.91 -12.49
C ASP A 148 5.01 -4.07 -11.49
N VAL A 149 6.05 -4.16 -10.65
CA VAL A 149 6.24 -5.25 -9.68
C VAL A 149 5.27 -5.14 -8.50
N MET A 150 4.88 -3.93 -8.10
CA MET A 150 3.86 -3.68 -7.08
C MET A 150 2.50 -4.17 -7.55
N ILE A 151 2.13 -3.90 -8.81
CA ILE A 151 0.86 -4.37 -9.38
C ILE A 151 0.82 -5.90 -9.45
N LYS A 152 1.95 -6.53 -9.77
CA LYS A 152 2.09 -8.00 -9.66
C LYS A 152 1.92 -8.47 -8.22
N LEU A 153 2.49 -7.76 -7.23
CA LEU A 153 2.36 -8.10 -5.81
C LEU A 153 0.90 -8.05 -5.34
N SER A 154 0.19 -6.96 -5.62
CA SER A 154 -1.23 -6.83 -5.28
C SER A 154 -2.09 -7.93 -5.92
N LEU A 155 -1.79 -8.33 -7.16
CA LEU A 155 -2.52 -9.38 -7.84
C LEU A 155 -2.28 -10.78 -7.24
N VAL A 156 -1.03 -11.11 -6.86
CA VAL A 156 -0.76 -12.40 -6.22
C VAL A 156 -1.34 -12.46 -4.82
N ASP A 157 -1.35 -11.34 -4.09
CA ASP A 157 -1.99 -11.26 -2.77
C ASP A 157 -3.49 -11.54 -2.88
N LEU A 158 -4.20 -10.84 -3.78
CA LEU A 158 -5.62 -11.07 -4.03
C LEU A 158 -5.93 -12.53 -4.41
N PHE A 159 -5.09 -13.17 -5.23
CA PHE A 159 -5.30 -14.59 -5.58
C PHE A 159 -5.17 -15.52 -4.37
N MET A 160 -4.25 -15.22 -3.46
CA MET A 160 -4.07 -16.01 -2.25
C MET A 160 -5.22 -15.78 -1.24
N GLU A 161 -5.86 -14.62 -1.28
CA GLU A 161 -6.99 -14.26 -0.42
C GLU A 161 -8.33 -14.84 -0.89
N VAL A 162 -8.68 -14.66 -2.18
CA VAL A 162 -10.02 -14.99 -2.69
C VAL A 162 -10.31 -16.50 -2.71
N ARG A 163 -9.29 -17.33 -3.00
CA ARG A 163 -9.42 -18.80 -2.98
C ARG A 163 -8.17 -19.44 -2.36
N PRO A 164 -8.06 -19.46 -1.03
CA PRO A 164 -6.84 -19.83 -0.30
C PRO A 164 -6.49 -21.33 -0.39
N ASN A 165 -7.27 -22.13 -1.13
CA ASN A 165 -7.10 -23.57 -1.31
C ASN A 165 -7.23 -24.01 -2.79
N ASP A 166 -7.19 -23.08 -3.76
CA ASP A 166 -7.30 -23.40 -5.19
C ASP A 166 -5.90 -23.64 -5.81
N PRO A 167 -5.51 -24.89 -6.13
CA PRO A 167 -4.18 -25.18 -6.67
C PRO A 167 -3.90 -24.53 -8.02
N SER A 168 -4.94 -24.18 -8.78
CA SER A 168 -4.78 -23.50 -10.08
C SER A 168 -4.26 -22.07 -9.89
N LEU A 169 -4.70 -21.37 -8.85
CA LEU A 169 -4.20 -20.04 -8.52
C LEU A 169 -2.77 -20.09 -8.01
N PHE A 170 -2.39 -21.10 -7.20
CA PHE A 170 -1.01 -21.25 -6.76
C PHE A 170 -0.05 -21.47 -7.92
N ARG A 171 -0.43 -22.34 -8.88
CA ARG A 171 0.37 -22.53 -10.11
C ARG A 171 0.51 -21.23 -10.89
N ARG A 172 -0.57 -20.43 -10.97
CA ARG A 172 -0.55 -19.12 -11.60
C ARG A 172 0.37 -18.13 -10.89
N VAL A 173 0.35 -18.09 -9.55
CA VAL A 173 1.28 -17.27 -8.74
C VAL A 173 2.73 -17.66 -9.03
N VAL A 174 3.05 -18.96 -9.06
CA VAL A 174 4.40 -19.46 -9.35
C VAL A 174 4.87 -19.04 -10.74
N TYR A 175 4.01 -19.18 -11.76
CA TYR A 175 4.29 -18.78 -13.14
C TYR A 175 4.51 -17.26 -13.25
N MET A 176 3.62 -16.46 -12.66
CA MET A 176 3.70 -14.99 -12.71
C MET A 176 4.92 -14.41 -12.01
N THR A 177 5.49 -15.16 -11.07
CA THR A 177 6.68 -14.78 -10.29
C THR A 177 7.94 -15.50 -10.77
N GLU A 178 7.93 -16.06 -11.97
CA GLU A 178 9.11 -16.60 -12.62
C GLU A 178 10.11 -15.48 -12.96
N GLY A 179 11.41 -15.78 -12.86
CA GLY A 179 12.48 -14.81 -13.12
C GLY A 179 12.62 -13.65 -12.12
N ILE A 180 11.71 -13.50 -11.14
CA ILE A 180 11.78 -12.45 -10.13
C ILE A 180 13.07 -12.57 -9.31
N GLY A 181 13.86 -11.49 -9.29
CA GLY A 181 15.06 -11.34 -8.48
C GLY A 181 14.77 -10.92 -7.03
N ASN A 182 15.80 -10.57 -6.27
CA ASN A 182 15.69 -10.02 -4.91
C ASN A 182 16.33 -8.62 -4.85
N GLN A 183 15.77 -7.69 -5.62
CA GLN A 183 16.34 -6.36 -5.81
C GLN A 183 15.80 -5.34 -4.79
N SER A 184 14.48 -5.31 -4.58
CA SER A 184 13.82 -4.44 -3.59
C SER A 184 13.00 -5.22 -2.58
N GLU A 185 12.40 -4.52 -1.62
CA GLU A 185 11.43 -5.07 -0.67
C GLU A 185 10.24 -5.73 -1.37
N ILE A 186 9.64 -5.07 -2.36
CA ILE A 186 8.52 -5.59 -3.16
C ILE A 186 8.91 -6.90 -3.85
N HIS A 187 10.14 -7.00 -4.37
CA HIS A 187 10.63 -8.25 -4.97
C HIS A 187 10.73 -9.38 -3.94
N ALA A 188 11.21 -9.08 -2.73
CA ALA A 188 11.29 -10.05 -1.64
C ALA A 188 9.89 -10.50 -1.17
N ALA A 189 8.91 -9.58 -1.13
CA ALA A 189 7.51 -9.92 -0.88
C ALA A 189 6.95 -10.84 -1.98
N LEU A 190 7.18 -10.57 -3.26
CA LEU A 190 6.78 -11.51 -4.32
C LEU A 190 7.40 -12.90 -4.15
N LEU A 191 8.65 -13.00 -3.71
CA LEU A 191 9.28 -14.28 -3.40
C LEU A 191 8.62 -14.97 -2.20
N LEU A 192 8.17 -14.22 -1.18
CA LEU A 192 7.37 -14.77 -0.08
C LEU A 192 6.07 -15.40 -0.61
N TYR A 193 5.31 -14.68 -1.44
CA TYR A 193 4.06 -15.19 -2.00
C TYR A 193 4.29 -16.39 -2.93
N LYS A 194 5.38 -16.37 -3.72
CA LYS A 194 5.80 -17.53 -4.51
C LYS A 194 6.06 -18.76 -3.63
N ALA A 195 6.77 -18.58 -2.52
CA ALA A 195 7.06 -19.67 -1.60
C ALA A 195 5.81 -20.21 -0.89
N LYS A 196 4.91 -19.32 -0.44
CA LYS A 196 3.59 -19.69 0.10
C LYS A 196 2.83 -20.57 -0.91
N ALA A 197 2.77 -20.16 -2.17
CA ALA A 197 2.13 -20.92 -3.24
C ALA A 197 2.80 -22.29 -3.50
N LEU A 198 4.14 -22.35 -3.54
CA LEU A 198 4.88 -23.61 -3.68
C LEU A 198 4.61 -24.58 -2.52
N ARG A 199 4.60 -24.08 -1.29
CA ARG A 199 4.31 -24.91 -0.10
C ARG A 199 2.88 -25.43 -0.10
N LYS A 200 1.91 -24.60 -0.50
CA LYS A 200 0.51 -25.01 -0.72
C LYS A 200 0.34 -26.05 -1.83
N LEU A 201 1.31 -26.16 -2.75
CA LEU A 201 1.40 -27.21 -3.76
C LEU A 201 2.23 -28.43 -3.30
N HIS A 202 2.64 -28.47 -2.02
CA HIS A 202 3.52 -29.48 -1.43
C HIS A 202 4.92 -29.56 -2.06
N LEU A 203 5.36 -28.49 -2.73
CA LEU A 203 6.70 -28.34 -3.31
C LEU A 203 7.66 -27.72 -2.29
N ASN A 204 7.81 -28.38 -1.14
CA ASN A 204 8.43 -27.78 0.06
C ASN A 204 9.92 -27.46 -0.12
N GLU A 205 10.66 -28.26 -0.88
CA GLU A 205 12.07 -27.97 -1.20
C GLU A 205 12.21 -26.69 -2.03
N ALA A 206 11.37 -26.53 -3.06
CA ALA A 206 11.35 -25.34 -3.89
C ALA A 206 10.95 -24.10 -3.08
N ALA A 207 9.96 -24.22 -2.19
CA ALA A 207 9.57 -23.15 -1.28
C ALA A 207 10.75 -22.71 -0.39
N ARG A 208 11.43 -23.66 0.26
CA ARG A 208 12.63 -23.42 1.08
C ARG A 208 13.73 -22.69 0.29
N ASP A 209 13.97 -23.10 -0.95
CA ASP A 209 15.05 -22.52 -1.78
C ASP A 209 14.74 -21.08 -2.20
N VAL A 210 13.50 -20.80 -2.56
CA VAL A 210 13.01 -19.44 -2.83
C VAL A 210 13.21 -18.55 -1.60
N LEU A 211 12.77 -19.01 -0.43
CA LEU A 211 12.89 -18.26 0.83
C LEU A 211 14.35 -18.04 1.24
N THR A 212 15.21 -19.04 1.01
CA THR A 212 16.65 -18.92 1.25
C THR A 212 17.27 -17.85 0.37
N ARG A 213 16.88 -17.76 -0.91
CA ARG A 213 17.31 -16.67 -1.81
C ARG A 213 16.76 -15.31 -1.38
N ALA A 214 15.50 -15.24 -0.96
CA ALA A 214 14.87 -14.01 -0.47
C ALA A 214 15.57 -13.45 0.78
N LEU A 215 15.99 -14.33 1.70
CA LEU A 215 16.66 -13.94 2.95
C LEU A 215 18.16 -13.63 2.82
N ARG A 216 18.77 -13.75 1.62
CA ARG A 216 20.17 -13.35 1.39
C ARG A 216 20.39 -11.85 1.53
N ARG A 217 19.36 -11.03 1.24
CA ARG A 217 19.42 -9.57 1.33
C ARG A 217 18.46 -9.07 2.39
N LYS A 218 19.01 -8.44 3.43
CA LYS A 218 18.26 -7.89 4.58
C LYS A 218 18.18 -6.37 4.59
N LYS A 219 19.19 -5.69 4.01
CA LYS A 219 19.25 -4.24 3.94
C LYS A 219 18.03 -3.69 3.19
N ASP A 220 17.40 -2.63 3.67
CA ASP A 220 16.24 -1.96 3.05
C ASP A 220 14.98 -2.86 2.96
N ARG A 221 14.77 -3.74 3.94
CA ARG A 221 13.55 -4.57 4.07
C ARG A 221 12.96 -4.33 5.45
N SER A 222 11.64 -4.23 5.54
CA SER A 222 10.93 -4.14 6.81
C SER A 222 11.18 -5.37 7.67
N ASP A 223 11.16 -5.16 8.99
CA ASP A 223 11.26 -6.26 9.95
C ASP A 223 10.09 -7.23 9.79
N ASP A 224 8.90 -6.71 9.48
CA ASP A 224 7.70 -7.51 9.25
C ASP A 224 7.86 -8.44 8.04
N LEU A 225 8.44 -7.96 6.94
CA LEU A 225 8.75 -8.81 5.79
C LEU A 225 9.80 -9.86 6.12
N LEU A 226 10.87 -9.48 6.84
CA LEU A 226 11.92 -10.43 7.24
C LEU A 226 11.39 -11.51 8.17
N HIS A 227 10.44 -11.18 9.05
CA HIS A 227 9.74 -12.16 9.87
C HIS A 227 8.86 -13.08 9.06
N ALA A 228 8.03 -12.53 8.17
CA ALA A 228 7.15 -13.34 7.34
C ALA A 228 7.94 -14.34 6.49
N LEU A 229 9.08 -13.92 5.92
CA LEU A 229 10.00 -14.80 5.20
C LEU A 229 10.60 -15.92 6.07
N ARG A 230 11.00 -15.61 7.32
CA ARG A 230 11.55 -16.61 8.23
C ARG A 230 10.49 -17.59 8.71
N TYR A 231 9.32 -17.08 9.05
CA TYR A 231 8.17 -17.86 9.47
C TYR A 231 7.77 -18.84 8.37
N GLU A 232 7.58 -18.36 7.14
CA GLU A 232 7.25 -19.24 6.02
C GLU A 232 8.34 -20.28 5.76
N ARG A 233 9.62 -19.94 6.00
CA ARG A 233 10.73 -20.89 5.86
C ARG A 233 10.75 -21.92 6.96
N ALA A 234 10.38 -21.55 8.18
CA ALA A 234 10.19 -22.49 9.27
C ALA A 234 9.09 -23.49 8.92
N LEU A 235 7.96 -23.03 8.38
CA LEU A 235 6.88 -23.91 7.92
C LEU A 235 7.36 -24.86 6.80
N ALA A 236 8.13 -24.37 5.83
CA ALA A 236 8.70 -25.23 4.80
C ALA A 236 9.67 -26.29 5.37
N TYR A 237 10.41 -25.97 6.44
CA TYR A 237 11.24 -26.96 7.14
C TYR A 237 10.41 -27.99 7.92
N GLU A 238 9.34 -27.56 8.59
CA GLU A 238 8.38 -28.47 9.26
C GLU A 238 7.79 -29.46 8.26
N ASP A 239 7.31 -28.96 7.11
CA ASP A 239 6.73 -29.78 6.05
C ASP A 239 7.76 -30.73 5.38
N LEU A 240 9.06 -30.56 5.67
CA LEU A 240 10.17 -31.45 5.26
C LEU A 240 10.66 -32.36 6.39
N GLY A 241 10.06 -32.33 7.58
CA GLY A 241 10.50 -33.07 8.77
C GLY A 241 11.78 -32.53 9.42
N GLN A 242 12.19 -31.30 9.09
CA GLN A 242 13.44 -30.68 9.57
C GLN A 242 13.21 -29.80 10.81
N HIS A 243 12.58 -30.37 11.85
CA HIS A 243 12.12 -29.64 13.06
C HIS A 243 13.21 -28.79 13.75
N LYS A 244 14.45 -29.29 13.82
CA LYS A 244 15.57 -28.53 14.41
C LYS A 244 15.85 -27.23 13.66
N ARG A 245 15.75 -27.26 12.33
CA ARG A 245 15.98 -26.07 11.47
C ARG A 245 14.79 -25.12 11.54
N ALA A 246 13.58 -25.64 11.57
CA ALA A 246 12.38 -24.83 11.76
C ALA A 246 12.44 -24.03 13.06
N ARG A 247 12.76 -24.69 14.18
CA ARG A 247 12.93 -24.02 15.47
C ARG A 247 14.00 -22.93 15.43
N SER A 248 15.15 -23.23 14.83
CA SER A 248 16.24 -22.26 14.68
C SER A 248 15.85 -21.04 13.85
N GLU A 249 14.91 -21.14 12.90
CA GLU A 249 14.40 -19.96 12.19
C GLU A 249 13.57 -19.04 13.09
N LEU A 250 12.73 -19.63 13.95
CA LEU A 250 11.82 -18.92 14.85
C LEU A 250 12.54 -18.27 16.03
N GLU A 251 13.64 -18.86 16.49
CA GLU A 251 14.45 -18.34 17.61
C GLU A 251 15.34 -17.15 17.22
N LYS A 252 15.50 -16.86 15.93
CA LYS A 252 16.39 -15.78 15.50
C LYS A 252 15.79 -14.41 15.88
N PRO A 253 16.57 -13.54 16.56
CA PRO A 253 16.06 -12.27 17.06
C PRO A 253 15.60 -11.33 15.95
N CYS A 254 14.50 -10.63 16.24
CA CYS A 254 13.96 -9.51 15.49
C CYS A 254 14.94 -8.31 15.55
N PRO A 255 15.22 -7.61 14.44
CA PRO A 255 16.06 -6.41 14.47
C PRO A 255 15.57 -5.29 15.41
N ARG A 256 14.27 -5.25 15.78
CA ARG A 256 13.76 -4.31 16.81
C ARG A 256 14.44 -4.45 18.18
N GLN A 257 15.11 -5.56 18.48
CA GLN A 257 15.81 -5.73 19.77
C GLN A 257 17.28 -5.29 19.74
N ALA A 258 17.85 -4.95 18.58
CA ALA A 258 19.26 -4.57 18.49
C ALA A 258 19.53 -3.06 18.65
N GLY A 259 18.48 -2.22 18.72
CA GLY A 259 18.59 -0.75 18.78
C GLY A 259 18.44 -0.11 20.17
N LEU A 260 18.13 -0.88 21.23
CA LEU A 260 17.99 -0.36 22.61
C LEU A 260 19.18 -0.69 23.51
N GLY A 261 20.31 -1.12 22.94
CA GLY A 261 21.52 -1.44 23.68
C GLY A 261 22.65 -0.48 23.34
N ARG A 262 22.96 0.40 24.30
CA ARG A 262 24.18 1.23 24.45
C ARG A 262 24.09 2.66 23.90
N SER A 263 23.72 3.57 24.80
CA SER A 263 24.49 4.80 25.00
C SER A 263 25.11 4.71 26.40
N PRO A 264 26.38 5.12 26.60
CA PRO A 264 27.00 5.21 27.93
C PRO A 264 26.32 6.26 28.81
#